data_AF-A0A927SS69-F1
#
_entry.id   AF-A0A927SS69-F1
#
_cell.length_a   1.000
_cell.length_b   1.000
_cell.length_c   1.000
_cell.angle_alpha   90.00
_cell.angle_beta   90.00
_cell.angle_gamma   90.00
#
_symmetry.space_group_name_H-M   'P 1'
#
loop_
_entity.id
_entity.type
_entity.pdbx_description
1 polymer ?
#
loop_
_entity_poly.entity_id
_entity_poly.type
_entity_poly.pdbx_seq_one_letter_code
_entity_poly.pdbx_strand_id
1 'polypeptide(L)'
;MPQKKRPYWGRNFLNLLANIVNPCYYNMAVYLTLSYDRVKVQEEVKRMLNKYESIYIVKPDVEEQGIKELIEKFNALIETAGGKVSEVQEWGLKRLAYPIQKKEQGYYVLVNFEANPESIV
;
A
#
# COMPACT_ATOMS: atom_id res chain seq x y z
N MET A 1 -2.59 28.45 34.01
CA MET A 1 -1.19 28.96 34.04
C MET A 1 -0.67 29.05 32.61
N PRO A 2 0.20 30.03 32.28
CA PRO A 2 0.19 30.71 31.00
C PRO A 2 0.95 29.99 29.88
N GLN A 3 0.41 30.10 28.67
CA GLN A 3 1.03 29.67 27.41
C GLN A 3 2.28 30.52 27.14
N LYS A 4 3.46 29.89 27.12
CA LYS A 4 4.75 30.55 26.85
C LYS A 4 4.84 30.88 25.35
N LYS A 5 4.54 32.13 24.97
CA LYS A 5 4.69 32.61 23.59
C LYS A 5 6.15 32.43 23.16
N ARG A 6 6.41 31.62 22.12
CA ARG A 6 7.77 31.49 21.55
C ARG A 6 8.14 32.81 20.86
N PRO A 7 9.38 33.31 21.01
CA PRO A 7 9.78 34.58 20.42
C PRO A 7 9.84 34.44 18.89
N TYR A 8 9.06 35.26 18.18
CA TYR A 8 9.19 35.45 16.74
C TYR A 8 10.46 36.26 16.49
N TRP A 9 11.56 35.58 16.19
CA TRP A 9 12.77 36.22 15.71
C TRP A 9 12.81 36.11 14.19
N GLY A 10 12.57 37.24 13.52
CA GLY A 10 12.53 37.30 12.06
C GLY A 10 13.86 36.90 11.42
N ARG A 11 13.79 36.50 10.14
CA ARG A 11 14.93 36.09 9.26
C ARG A 11 16.18 36.97 9.35
N ASN A 12 16.04 38.23 9.77
CA ASN A 12 17.16 39.17 9.90
C ASN A 12 18.15 38.80 11.01
N PHE A 13 17.77 38.03 12.03
CA PHE A 13 18.70 37.69 13.12
C PHE A 13 19.60 36.49 12.81
N LEU A 14 19.10 35.55 12.00
CA LEU A 14 19.91 34.44 11.50
C LEU A 14 21.03 34.92 10.57
N ASN A 15 20.81 36.03 9.84
CA ASN A 15 21.84 36.68 9.03
C ASN A 15 22.91 37.42 9.85
N LEU A 16 22.64 37.76 11.12
CA LEU A 16 23.60 38.41 12.00
C LEU A 16 24.60 37.40 12.59
N LEU A 17 24.15 36.18 12.88
CA LEU A 17 24.99 35.08 13.39
C LEU A 17 25.79 34.38 12.29
N ALA A 18 25.34 34.44 11.03
CA ALA A 18 26.04 33.87 9.88
C ALA A 18 27.40 34.53 9.58
N ASN A 19 27.67 35.75 10.08
CA ASN A 19 28.93 36.47 9.87
C ASN A 19 29.98 36.28 11.00
N ILE A 20 29.65 35.52 12.04
CA ILE A 20 30.57 35.28 13.18
C ILE A 20 31.09 33.84 13.21
N VAL A 21 30.36 32.89 12.60
CA VAL A 21 30.74 31.48 12.59
C VAL A 21 31.40 31.12 11.26
N ASN A 22 32.65 30.66 11.33
CA ASN A 22 33.50 30.26 10.20
C ASN A 22 32.74 29.55 9.05
N PRO A 23 33.03 29.88 7.77
CA PRO A 23 32.30 29.41 6.60
C PRO A 23 32.31 27.88 6.39
N CYS A 24 33.15 27.14 7.11
CA CYS A 24 33.21 25.67 7.03
C CYS A 24 32.02 24.95 7.70
N TYR A 25 31.34 25.54 8.68
CA TYR A 25 30.20 24.87 9.36
C TYR A 25 28.85 25.09 8.66
N TYR A 26 28.77 26.07 7.76
CA TYR A 26 27.53 26.41 7.06
C TYR A 26 27.19 25.40 5.96
N ASN A 27 28.18 24.95 5.18
CA ASN A 27 27.95 23.92 4.15
C ASN A 27 27.55 22.56 4.76
N MET A 28 28.16 22.14 5.88
CA MET A 28 27.80 20.87 6.53
C MET A 28 26.37 20.87 7.09
N ALA A 29 25.95 21.98 7.71
CA ALA A 29 24.59 22.13 8.25
C ALA A 29 23.52 22.20 7.17
N VAL A 30 23.82 22.82 6.03
CA VAL A 30 22.93 22.88 4.86
C VAL A 30 22.77 21.51 4.19
N TYR A 31 23.83 20.69 4.12
CA TYR A 31 23.72 19.31 3.61
C TYR A 31 22.87 18.41 4.53
N LEU A 32 23.01 18.55 5.85
CA LEU A 32 22.22 17.79 6.81
C LEU A 32 20.73 18.18 6.79
N THR A 33 20.38 19.45 6.66
CA THR A 33 18.97 19.87 6.55
C THR A 33 18.34 19.51 5.21
N LEU A 34 19.05 19.66 4.09
CA LEU A 34 18.56 19.27 2.76
C LEU A 34 18.40 17.75 2.59
N SER A 35 19.15 16.94 3.35
CA SER A 35 18.95 15.49 3.39
C SER A 35 17.72 15.07 4.20
N TYR A 36 17.35 15.83 5.24
CA TYR A 36 16.23 15.48 6.12
C TYR A 36 14.85 15.79 5.49
N ASP A 37 14.77 16.88 4.72
CA ASP A 37 13.51 17.27 4.05
C ASP A 37 13.16 16.36 2.85
N ARG A 38 14.15 15.71 2.20
CA ARG A 38 13.89 14.78 1.09
C ARG A 38 13.33 13.43 1.55
N VAL A 39 13.67 13.00 2.77
CA VAL A 39 13.18 11.72 3.35
C VAL A 39 11.71 11.84 3.75
N LYS A 40 11.28 12.99 4.30
CA LYS A 40 9.89 13.19 4.75
C LYS A 40 8.83 13.18 3.65
N VAL A 41 9.16 13.64 2.44
CA VAL A 41 8.18 13.65 1.32
C VAL A 41 7.80 12.23 0.90
N GLN A 42 8.71 11.25 1.06
CA GLN A 42 8.44 9.86 0.70
C GLN A 42 7.51 9.17 1.72
N GLU A 43 7.57 9.54 3.00
CA GLU A 43 6.70 8.95 4.05
C GLU A 43 5.26 9.49 4.04
N GLU A 44 5.03 10.70 3.54
CA GLU A 44 3.70 11.33 3.49
C GLU A 44 2.88 11.00 2.24
N VAL A 45 3.41 10.18 1.31
CA VAL A 45 2.56 9.44 0.38
C VAL A 45 1.83 8.39 1.21
N LYS A 46 0.79 8.84 1.90
CA LYS A 46 -0.27 8.04 2.48
C LYS A 46 -0.63 6.97 1.45
N ARG A 47 -0.16 5.74 1.68
CA ARG A 47 -0.50 4.57 0.88
C ARG A 47 -2.01 4.46 0.91
N MET A 48 -2.67 4.98 -0.13
CA MET A 48 -4.09 4.81 -0.29
C MET A 48 -4.29 3.35 -0.68
N LEU A 49 -4.87 2.59 0.24
CA LEU A 49 -5.40 1.27 -0.07
C LEU A 49 -6.54 1.48 -1.06
N ASN A 50 -6.33 1.02 -2.29
CA ASN A 50 -7.34 1.08 -3.32
C ASN A 50 -8.21 -0.18 -3.25
N LYS A 51 -9.47 -0.05 -3.62
CA LYS A 51 -10.40 -1.18 -3.72
C LYS A 51 -10.23 -1.86 -5.07
N TYR A 52 -10.04 -3.16 -5.05
CA TYR A 52 -9.93 -4.01 -6.22
C TYR A 52 -10.92 -5.16 -6.12
N GLU A 53 -11.29 -5.67 -7.29
CA GLU A 53 -12.05 -6.89 -7.46
C GLU A 53 -11.20 -7.88 -8.26
N SER A 54 -11.21 -9.14 -7.85
CA SER A 54 -10.59 -10.23 -8.59
C SER A 54 -11.58 -11.37 -8.73
N ILE A 55 -11.66 -11.91 -9.95
CA ILE A 55 -12.46 -13.09 -10.26
C ILE A 55 -11.50 -14.16 -10.76
N TYR A 56 -11.55 -15.32 -10.12
CA TYR A 56 -10.81 -16.49 -10.57
C TYR A 56 -11.75 -17.68 -10.77
N ILE A 57 -11.32 -18.58 -11.65
CA ILE A 57 -12.07 -19.77 -12.05
C ILE A 57 -11.29 -20.99 -11.58
N VAL A 58 -11.91 -21.80 -10.72
CA VAL A 58 -11.37 -23.08 -10.27
C VAL A 58 -11.86 -24.20 -11.19
N LYS A 59 -11.00 -25.21 -11.39
CA LYS A 59 -11.36 -26.40 -12.16
C LYS A 59 -12.55 -27.12 -11.50
N PRO A 60 -13.52 -27.62 -12.27
CA PRO A 60 -14.72 -28.25 -11.72
C PRO A 60 -14.45 -29.64 -11.10
N ASP A 61 -13.27 -30.23 -11.33
CA ASP A 61 -12.92 -31.57 -10.85
C ASP A 61 -12.43 -31.58 -9.38
N VAL A 62 -12.28 -30.40 -8.76
CA VAL A 62 -11.78 -30.27 -7.39
C VAL A 62 -12.93 -30.50 -6.42
N GLU A 63 -12.70 -31.28 -5.37
CA GLU A 63 -13.66 -31.50 -4.30
C GLU A 63 -13.94 -30.19 -3.53
N GLU A 64 -15.12 -30.07 -2.93
CA GLU A 64 -15.54 -28.87 -2.18
C GLU A 64 -14.56 -28.49 -1.06
N GLN A 65 -13.93 -29.48 -0.42
CA GLN A 65 -12.89 -29.25 0.60
C GLN A 65 -11.67 -28.53 0.00
N GLY A 66 -11.21 -28.98 -1.17
CA GLY A 66 -10.08 -28.36 -1.86
C GLY A 66 -10.40 -26.94 -2.36
N ILE A 67 -11.66 -26.64 -2.69
CA ILE A 67 -12.09 -25.29 -3.05
C ILE A 67 -11.96 -24.34 -1.85
N LYS A 68 -12.41 -24.77 -0.67
CA LYS A 68 -12.30 -23.98 0.58
C LYS A 68 -10.84 -23.70 0.95
N GLU A 69 -9.98 -24.71 0.85
CA GLU A 69 -8.54 -24.50 1.06
C GLU A 69 -7.93 -23.49 0.09
N LEU A 70 -8.35 -23.49 -1.18
CA LEU A 70 -7.87 -22.52 -2.16
C LEU A 70 -8.32 -21.10 -1.80
N ILE A 71 -9.58 -20.92 -1.37
CA ILE A 71 -10.09 -19.63 -0.91
C ILE A 71 -9.28 -19.13 0.29
N GLU A 72 -9.02 -19.98 1.28
CA GLU A 72 -8.20 -19.63 2.44
C GLU A 72 -6.76 -19.24 2.04
N LYS A 73 -6.14 -20.00 1.12
CA LYS A 73 -4.82 -19.67 0.57
C LYS A 73 -4.82 -18.31 -0.12
N PHE A 74 -5.83 -17.99 -0.93
CA PHE A 74 -5.93 -16.69 -1.60
C PHE A 74 -6.09 -15.54 -0.59
N ASN A 75 -6.93 -15.72 0.44
CA ASN A 75 -7.09 -14.72 1.49
C ASN A 75 -5.77 -14.48 2.24
N ALA A 76 -5.06 -15.55 2.61
CA ALA A 76 -3.76 -15.44 3.28
C ALA A 76 -2.70 -14.73 2.43
N LEU A 77 -2.71 -14.94 1.10
CA LEU A 77 -1.79 -14.24 0.19
C LEU A 77 -2.06 -12.72 0.17
N ILE A 78 -3.34 -12.32 0.15
CA ILE A 78 -3.73 -10.90 0.17
C ILE A 78 -3.30 -10.25 1.50
N GLU A 79 -3.53 -10.94 2.62
CA GLU A 79 -3.12 -10.46 3.94
C GLU A 79 -1.60 -10.35 4.08
N THR A 80 -0.85 -11.33 3.56
CA THR A 80 0.63 -11.32 3.58
C THR A 80 1.20 -10.15 2.76
N ALA A 81 0.50 -9.73 1.69
CA ALA A 81 0.86 -8.57 0.90
C ALA A 81 0.51 -7.22 1.57
N GLY A 82 -0.09 -7.25 2.77
CA GLY A 82 -0.54 -6.05 3.49
C GLY A 82 -1.88 -5.50 2.98
N GLY A 83 -2.64 -6.31 2.23
CA GLY A 83 -4.00 -6.02 1.81
C GLY A 83 -5.04 -6.48 2.83
N LYS A 84 -6.28 -6.04 2.66
CA LYS A 84 -7.43 -6.40 3.50
C LYS A 84 -8.54 -6.98 2.63
N VAL A 85 -8.95 -8.21 2.92
CA VAL A 85 -10.13 -8.80 2.26
C VAL A 85 -11.40 -8.15 2.81
N SER A 86 -12.27 -7.69 1.91
CA SER A 86 -13.56 -7.07 2.25
C SER A 86 -14.69 -8.08 2.15
N GLU A 87 -14.75 -8.83 1.05
CA GLU A 87 -15.83 -9.79 0.81
C GLU A 87 -15.35 -10.90 -0.14
N VAL A 88 -15.78 -12.13 0.12
CA VAL A 88 -15.59 -13.28 -0.78
C VAL A 88 -16.98 -13.81 -1.16
N GLN A 89 -17.25 -13.89 -2.45
CA GLN A 89 -18.50 -14.40 -3.00
C GLN A 89 -18.25 -15.65 -3.84
N GLU A 90 -18.86 -16.76 -3.43
CA GLU A 90 -18.84 -18.02 -4.15
C GLU A 90 -20.04 -18.08 -5.11
N TRP A 91 -19.77 -18.03 -6.41
CA TRP A 91 -20.81 -18.04 -7.45
C TRP A 91 -21.16 -19.46 -7.93
N GLY A 92 -20.40 -20.46 -7.52
CA GLY A 92 -20.60 -21.86 -7.87
C GLY A 92 -20.19 -22.21 -9.30
N LEU A 93 -20.68 -23.36 -9.77
CA LEU A 93 -20.42 -23.88 -11.11
C LEU A 93 -21.24 -23.12 -12.16
N LYS A 94 -20.54 -22.56 -13.16
CA LYS A 94 -21.16 -21.92 -14.32
C LYS A 94 -20.56 -22.47 -15.62
N ARG A 95 -21.38 -22.45 -16.68
CA ARG A 95 -20.95 -22.86 -18.02
C ARG A 95 -20.10 -21.77 -18.66
N LEU A 96 -18.93 -22.14 -19.17
CA LEU A 96 -18.03 -21.26 -19.89
C LEU A 96 -18.52 -21.05 -21.33
N ALA A 97 -18.18 -19.91 -21.93
CA ALA A 97 -18.52 -19.62 -23.33
C ALA A 97 -17.81 -20.58 -24.31
N TYR A 98 -16.62 -21.03 -23.96
CA TYR A 98 -15.82 -21.99 -24.71
C TYR A 98 -15.06 -22.90 -23.74
N PRO A 99 -14.73 -24.14 -24.14
CA PRO A 99 -14.05 -25.08 -23.25
C PRO A 99 -12.60 -24.65 -23.02
N ILE A 100 -12.20 -24.56 -21.74
CA ILE A 100 -10.81 -24.37 -21.34
C ILE A 100 -10.27 -25.74 -20.93
N GLN A 101 -9.16 -26.19 -21.53
CA GLN A 101 -8.58 -27.52 -21.23
C GLN A 101 -9.61 -28.68 -21.31
N LYS A 102 -10.52 -28.64 -22.30
CA LYS A 102 -11.64 -29.61 -22.48
C LYS A 102 -12.69 -29.62 -21.35
N LYS A 103 -12.78 -28.57 -20.52
CA LYS A 103 -13.82 -28.39 -19.51
C LYS A 103 -14.79 -27.31 -19.95
N GLU A 104 -16.09 -27.63 -19.97
CA GLU A 104 -17.16 -26.69 -20.34
C GLU A 104 -17.69 -25.87 -19.15
N GLN A 105 -17.30 -26.24 -17.93
CA GLN A 105 -17.77 -25.61 -16.69
C GLN A 105 -16.58 -25.17 -15.85
N GLY A 106 -16.79 -24.13 -15.06
CA GLY A 106 -15.82 -23.61 -14.10
C GLY A 106 -16.52 -23.13 -12.83
N TYR A 107 -15.84 -23.25 -11.69
CA TYR A 107 -16.33 -22.75 -10.42
C TYR A 107 -15.84 -21.31 -10.23
N TYR A 108 -16.75 -20.35 -10.07
CA TYR A 108 -16.43 -18.93 -9.99
C TYR A 108 -16.36 -18.45 -8.54
N VAL A 109 -15.29 -17.74 -8.21
CA VAL A 109 -15.16 -17.00 -6.95
C VAL A 109 -14.78 -15.56 -7.25
N LEU A 110 -15.51 -14.64 -6.63
CA LEU A 110 -15.24 -13.21 -6.67
C LEU A 110 -14.69 -12.78 -5.31
N VAL A 111 -13.60 -12.02 -5.31
CA VAL A 111 -12.95 -11.49 -4.11
C VAL A 111 -12.83 -9.98 -4.23
N ASN A 112 -13.43 -9.28 -3.27
CA ASN A 112 -13.30 -7.83 -3.10
C ASN A 112 -12.27 -7.57 -2.01
N PHE A 113 -11.23 -6.80 -2.32
CA PHE A 113 -10.15 -6.54 -1.37
C PHE A 113 -9.55 -5.14 -1.56
N GLU A 114 -8.92 -4.65 -0.50
CA GLU A 114 -8.18 -3.40 -0.46
C GLU A 114 -6.69 -3.72 -0.47
N ALA A 115 -5.92 -3.14 -1.39
CA ALA A 115 -4.48 -3.41 -1.48
C ALA A 115 -3.68 -2.17 -1.93
N ASN A 116 -2.37 -2.23 -1.70
CA ASN A 116 -1.43 -1.23 -2.23
C ASN A 116 -1.24 -1.50 -3.75
N PRO A 117 -1.24 -0.47 -4.62
CA PRO A 117 -0.89 -0.66 -6.04
C PRO A 117 0.43 -1.39 -6.27
N GLU A 118 1.42 -1.25 -5.38
CA GLU A 118 2.72 -1.93 -5.51
C GLU A 118 2.63 -3.47 -5.37
N SER A 119 1.61 -3.98 -4.68
CA SER A 119 1.44 -5.43 -4.46
C SER A 119 0.70 -6.13 -5.61
N ILE A 120 0.25 -5.40 -6.62
CA ILE A 120 -0.51 -5.92 -7.76
C ILE A 120 0.40 -5.84 -9.00
N VAL A 121 0.82 -7.00 -9.51
CA VAL A 121 1.71 -7.15 -10.67
C VAL A 121 1.05 -8.05 -11.70
#